data_AF-A0A9E5WX92-F1
#
_entry.id   AF-A0A9E5WX92-F1
#
_cell.length_a   1.000
_cell.length_b   1.000
_cell.length_c   1.000
_cell.angle_alpha   90.00
_cell.angle_beta   90.00
_cell.angle_gamma   90.00
#
_symmetry.space_group_name_H-M   'P 1'
#
loop_
_entity.id
_entity.type
_entity.pdbx_description
1 polymer ?
#
loop_
_entity_poly.entity_id
_entity_poly.type
_entity_poly.pdbx_seq_one_letter_code
_entity_poly.pdbx_strand_id
1 'polypeptide(L)'
;MNQRQNILTAIAVTTAAITATSVSAKPAGLEITFTYDPSDSIEEIYSDFKRTARKACKSRRILHTGELKGEYQCRRQLLAKAVAASGHQELALYHERSAKKKSKLASK
;
A
#
# COMPACT_ATOMS: atom_id res chain seq x y z
N MET A 1 55.11 20.34 -17.62
CA MET A 1 55.05 21.81 -17.40
C MET A 1 53.60 22.22 -17.61
N ASN A 2 52.74 22.04 -16.62
CA ASN A 2 52.33 23.05 -15.63
C ASN A 2 51.81 24.35 -16.26
N GLN A 3 50.49 24.51 -16.31
CA GLN A 3 49.82 25.62 -15.62
C GLN A 3 48.32 25.34 -15.48
N ARG A 4 47.90 25.00 -14.25
CA ARG A 4 46.51 25.04 -13.78
C ARG A 4 46.26 26.40 -13.13
N GLN A 5 44.97 26.69 -12.89
CA GLN A 5 44.37 27.74 -12.04
C GLN A 5 43.85 28.93 -12.86
N ASN A 6 42.69 29.54 -12.62
CA ASN A 6 41.60 29.33 -11.67
C ASN A 6 40.54 30.36 -12.09
N ILE A 7 39.32 29.97 -12.46
CA ILE A 7 38.17 30.89 -12.35
C ILE A 7 36.97 30.06 -11.87
N LEU A 8 36.79 30.06 -10.55
CA LEU A 8 35.59 29.59 -9.88
C LEU A 8 34.53 30.69 -9.99
N THR A 9 33.65 30.59 -10.97
CA THR A 9 32.44 31.43 -11.04
C THR A 9 31.33 30.71 -10.26
N ALA A 10 31.10 31.16 -9.03
CA ALA A 10 29.98 30.71 -8.22
C ALA A 10 28.66 31.24 -8.80
N ILE A 11 27.88 30.37 -9.45
CA ILE A 11 26.50 30.67 -9.81
C ILE A 11 25.63 30.21 -8.63
N ALA A 12 25.22 31.16 -7.79
CA ALA A 12 24.21 30.94 -6.78
C ALA A 12 22.84 30.79 -7.49
N VAL A 13 22.45 29.57 -7.80
CA VAL A 13 21.08 29.24 -8.19
C VAL A 13 20.28 28.99 -6.91
N THR A 14 19.60 30.02 -6.43
CA THR A 14 18.54 29.88 -5.42
C THR A 14 17.31 29.25 -6.08
N THR A 15 17.33 27.94 -6.26
CA THR A 15 16.11 27.15 -6.42
C THR A 15 15.42 27.09 -5.07
N ALA A 16 14.36 27.87 -4.90
CA ALA A 16 13.43 27.74 -3.81
C ALA A 16 12.87 26.30 -3.82
N ALA A 17 13.39 25.46 -2.93
CA ALA A 17 12.80 24.17 -2.64
C ALA A 17 11.46 24.44 -1.96
N ILE A 18 10.36 24.32 -2.72
CA ILE A 18 9.04 24.16 -2.13
C ILE A 18 9.05 22.78 -1.50
N THR A 19 9.51 22.69 -0.25
CA THR A 19 9.30 21.52 0.59
C THR A 19 7.81 21.47 0.88
N ALA A 20 7.07 20.78 0.00
CA ALA A 20 5.76 20.26 0.34
C ALA A 20 5.99 19.28 1.50
N THR A 21 5.84 19.78 2.73
CA THR A 21 5.66 18.93 3.91
C THR A 21 4.31 18.25 3.72
N SER A 22 4.32 17.11 3.03
CA SER A 22 3.24 16.15 3.21
C SER A 22 3.33 15.73 4.68
N VAL A 23 2.47 16.34 5.49
CA VAL A 23 2.18 15.89 6.84
C VAL A 23 1.52 14.53 6.66
N SER A 24 2.33 13.50 6.44
CA SER A 24 1.92 12.12 6.62
C SER A 24 1.78 11.97 8.12
N ALA A 25 0.62 12.38 8.63
CA ALA A 25 0.14 12.00 9.95
C ALA A 25 0.29 10.48 10.00
N LYS A 26 1.37 10.02 10.64
CA LYS A 26 1.64 8.61 10.89
C LYS A 26 0.49 8.19 11.80
N PRO A 27 -0.52 7.45 11.30
CA PRO A 27 -1.63 7.09 12.17
C PRO A 27 -1.03 6.28 13.30
N ALA A 28 -1.38 6.63 14.54
CA ALA A 28 -1.03 5.86 15.74
C ALA A 28 -1.25 4.38 15.40
N GLY A 29 -0.14 3.63 15.40
CA GLY A 29 -0.04 2.37 14.66
C GLY A 29 -1.03 1.35 15.17
N LEU A 30 -2.13 1.17 14.44
CA LEU A 30 -2.97 0.00 14.60
C LEU A 30 -2.13 -1.20 14.12
N GLU A 31 -1.53 -1.91 15.07
CA GLU A 31 -0.80 -3.13 14.77
C GLU A 31 -1.81 -4.20 14.35
N ILE A 32 -1.83 -4.52 13.06
CA ILE A 32 -2.66 -5.58 12.50
C ILE A 32 -1.77 -6.77 12.19
N THR A 33 -1.93 -7.83 12.97
CA THR A 33 -1.24 -9.10 12.75
C THR A 33 -2.00 -9.94 11.73
N PHE A 34 -1.27 -10.45 10.75
CA PHE A 34 -1.75 -11.47 9.82
C PHE A 34 -1.07 -12.79 10.18
N THR A 35 -1.87 -13.78 10.55
CA THR A 35 -1.41 -15.13 10.89
C THR A 35 -2.07 -16.11 9.92
N TYR A 36 -1.34 -17.13 9.49
CA TYR A 36 -1.83 -18.22 8.65
C TYR A 36 -0.97 -19.47 8.86
N ASP A 37 -1.51 -20.64 8.54
CA ASP A 37 -0.75 -21.88 8.46
C ASP A 37 -0.22 -22.04 7.03
N PRO A 38 1.09 -22.23 6.81
CA PRO A 38 1.64 -22.46 5.47
C PRO A 38 1.17 -23.77 4.82
N SER A 39 0.55 -24.67 5.58
CA SER A 39 -0.04 -25.92 5.10
C SER A 39 -1.45 -25.74 4.52
N ASP A 40 -2.09 -24.60 4.80
CA ASP A 40 -3.40 -24.26 4.25
C ASP A 40 -3.32 -24.01 2.74
N SER A 41 -4.44 -24.16 2.04
CA SER A 41 -4.52 -23.78 0.63
C SER A 41 -4.33 -22.28 0.43
N ILE A 42 -3.81 -21.88 -0.73
CA ILE A 42 -3.64 -20.45 -1.09
C ILE A 42 -4.98 -19.70 -1.02
N GLU A 43 -6.08 -20.36 -1.42
CA GLU A 43 -7.45 -19.84 -1.30
C GLU A 43 -7.84 -19.53 0.15
N GLU A 44 -7.52 -20.42 1.09
CA GLU A 44 -7.80 -20.26 2.52
C GLU A 44 -6.98 -19.13 3.12
N ILE A 45 -5.66 -19.14 2.90
CA ILE A 45 -4.75 -18.08 3.35
C ILE A 45 -5.24 -16.72 2.83
N TYR A 46 -5.60 -16.64 1.54
CA TYR A 46 -6.09 -15.40 0.94
C TYR A 46 -7.46 -14.97 1.49
N SER A 47 -8.35 -15.92 1.77
CA SER A 47 -9.64 -15.66 2.40
C SER A 47 -9.47 -15.08 3.80
N ASP A 48 -8.53 -15.62 4.57
CA ASP A 48 -8.18 -15.20 5.91
C ASP A 48 -7.59 -13.80 5.92
N PHE A 49 -6.67 -13.51 5.00
CA PHE A 49 -6.11 -12.17 4.84
C PHE A 49 -7.21 -11.15 4.50
N LYS A 50 -8.14 -11.50 3.60
CA LYS A 50 -9.29 -10.64 3.30
C LYS A 50 -10.17 -10.41 4.52
N ARG A 51 -10.41 -11.45 5.32
CA ARG A 51 -11.24 -11.37 6.53
C ARG A 51 -10.59 -10.45 7.56
N THR A 52 -9.29 -10.60 7.80
CA THR A 52 -8.51 -9.73 8.70
C THR A 52 -8.52 -8.29 8.20
N ALA A 53 -8.25 -8.06 6.92
CA ALA A 53 -8.30 -6.71 6.34
C ALA A 53 -9.69 -6.06 6.44
N ARG A 54 -10.76 -6.82 6.23
CA ARG A 54 -12.13 -6.33 6.41
C ARG A 54 -12.40 -5.95 7.86
N LYS A 55 -12.00 -6.77 8.83
CA LYS A 55 -12.17 -6.49 10.26
C LYS A 55 -11.40 -5.24 10.67
N ALA A 56 -10.15 -5.11 10.23
CA ALA A 56 -9.28 -3.98 10.52
C ALA A 56 -9.81 -2.65 9.95
N CYS A 57 -10.43 -2.69 8.77
CA CYS A 57 -10.90 -1.49 8.07
C CYS A 57 -12.35 -1.13 8.31
N LYS A 58 -13.11 -1.93 9.08
CA LYS A 58 -14.53 -1.70 9.30
C LYS A 58 -14.75 -0.43 10.12
N SER A 59 -15.39 0.59 9.54
CA SER A 59 -15.84 1.75 10.31
C SER A 59 -16.98 1.34 11.26
N ARG A 60 -16.93 1.80 12.51
CA ARG A 60 -18.03 1.62 13.48
C ARG A 60 -19.21 2.60 13.26
N ARG A 61 -19.12 3.53 12.30
CA ARG A 61 -20.16 4.56 12.06
C ARG A 61 -21.15 4.15 10.96
N ILE A 62 -22.35 4.72 11.04
CA ILE A 62 -23.47 4.53 10.10
C ILE A 62 -23.03 5.00 8.71
N LEU A 63 -22.88 4.03 7.81
CA LEU A 63 -22.20 4.13 6.52
C LEU A 63 -22.69 5.31 5.67
N HIS A 64 -21.89 6.38 5.60
CA HIS A 64 -22.01 7.36 4.53
C HIS A 64 -21.22 6.88 3.29
N THR A 65 -21.62 7.26 2.08
CA THR A 65 -20.98 6.81 0.81
C THR A 65 -19.48 7.10 0.74
N GLY A 66 -19.01 8.17 1.39
CA GLY A 66 -17.58 8.48 1.53
C GLY A 66 -16.82 7.49 2.40
N GLU A 67 -17.44 6.98 3.48
CA GLU A 67 -16.83 6.00 4.37
C GLU A 67 -16.68 4.63 3.70
N LEU A 68 -17.60 4.28 2.78
CA LEU A 68 -17.49 3.05 1.97
C LEU A 68 -16.27 3.06 1.04
N LYS A 69 -15.96 4.22 0.42
CA LYS A 69 -14.74 4.38 -0.39
C LYS A 69 -13.49 4.27 0.47
N GLY A 70 -13.50 4.87 1.67
CA GLY A 70 -12.41 4.76 2.64
C GLY A 70 -12.15 3.32 3.09
N GLU A 71 -13.19 2.59 3.49
CA GLU A 71 -13.07 1.17 3.87
C GLU A 71 -12.55 0.32 2.70
N TYR A 72 -13.04 0.56 1.48
CA TYR A 72 -12.55 -0.14 0.31
C TYR A 72 -11.06 0.07 0.06
N GLN A 73 -10.58 1.31 0.10
CA GLN A 73 -9.16 1.62 -0.09
C GLN A 73 -8.30 1.03 1.04
N CYS A 74 -8.74 1.15 2.29
CA CYS A 74 -8.09 0.53 3.43
C CYS A 74 -7.92 -0.98 3.22
N ARG A 75 -9.00 -1.70 2.87
CA ARG A 75 -8.96 -3.15 2.68
C ARG A 75 -7.99 -3.55 1.57
N ARG A 76 -7.97 -2.80 0.46
CA ARG A 76 -7.05 -3.07 -0.66
C ARG A 76 -5.60 -2.88 -0.27
N GLN A 77 -5.28 -1.75 0.38
CA GLN A 77 -3.92 -1.44 0.78
C GLN A 77 -3.42 -2.43 1.83
N LEU A 78 -4.25 -2.77 2.81
CA LEU A 78 -3.84 -3.70 3.88
C LEU A 78 -3.66 -5.12 3.34
N LEU A 79 -4.55 -5.58 2.45
CA LEU A 79 -4.41 -6.88 1.80
C LEU A 79 -3.15 -6.96 0.93
N ALA A 80 -2.87 -5.92 0.12
CA ALA A 80 -1.67 -5.88 -0.71
C ALA A 80 -0.38 -5.91 0.13
N LYS A 81 -0.35 -5.17 1.24
CA LYS A 81 0.78 -5.18 2.20
C LYS A 81 0.95 -6.56 2.85
N ALA A 82 -0.13 -7.20 3.28
CA ALA A 82 -0.07 -8.54 3.88
C ALA A 82 0.45 -9.60 2.90
N VAL A 83 -0.04 -9.58 1.66
CA VAL A 83 0.43 -10.49 0.60
C VAL A 83 1.90 -10.25 0.26
N ALA A 84 2.33 -9.00 0.18
CA ALA A 84 3.74 -8.68 -0.04
C ALA A 84 4.63 -9.10 1.14
N ALA A 85 4.16 -8.90 2.37
CA ALA A 85 4.90 -9.22 3.59
C ALA A 85 4.98 -10.73 3.88
N SER A 86 4.06 -11.54 3.36
CA SER A 86 4.11 -13.00 3.58
C SER A 86 5.26 -13.67 2.83
N GLY A 87 5.76 -13.08 1.75
CA GLY A 87 6.78 -13.69 0.90
C GLY A 87 6.30 -14.91 0.09
N HIS A 88 5.01 -15.27 0.14
CA HIS A 88 4.46 -16.39 -0.63
C HIS A 88 4.16 -15.98 -2.08
N GLN A 89 5.02 -16.38 -3.02
CA GLN A 89 4.89 -16.03 -4.43
C GLN A 89 3.56 -16.49 -5.04
N GLU A 90 3.09 -17.68 -4.67
CA GLU A 90 1.81 -18.21 -5.15
C GLU A 90 0.61 -17.37 -4.67
N LEU A 91 0.68 -16.84 -3.44
CA LEU A 91 -0.33 -15.94 -2.88
C LEU A 91 -0.34 -14.59 -3.61
N ALA A 92 0.83 -14.08 -4.00
CA ALA A 92 0.95 -12.86 -4.82
C ALA A 92 0.29 -13.05 -6.20
N LEU A 93 0.59 -14.17 -6.88
CA LEU A 93 -0.05 -14.51 -8.16
C LEU A 93 -1.57 -14.68 -8.02
N TYR A 94 -2.03 -15.31 -6.93
CA TYR A 94 -3.45 -15.45 -6.64
C TYR A 94 -4.13 -14.08 -6.43
N HIS A 95 -3.47 -13.16 -5.72
CA HIS A 95 -3.96 -11.80 -5.49
C HIS A 95 -4.17 -11.05 -6.82
N GLU A 96 -3.20 -11.11 -7.73
CA GLU A 96 -3.28 -10.46 -9.05
C GLU A 96 -4.41 -11.03 -9.91
N ARG A 97 -4.54 -12.36 -9.99
CA ARG A 97 -5.62 -13.02 -10.73
C ARG A 97 -7.00 -12.62 -10.19
N SER A 98 -7.12 -12.55 -8.87
CA SER A 98 -8.34 -12.14 -8.19
C SER A 98 -8.73 -10.69 -8.50
N ALA A 99 -7.75 -9.80 -8.66
CA ALA A 99 -8.00 -8.40 -9.06
C ALA A 99 -8.47 -8.29 -10.52
N LYS A 100 -7.82 -9.01 -11.44
CA LYS A 100 -8.19 -9.04 -12.88
C LYS A 100 -9.58 -9.62 -13.13
N LYS A 101 -9.99 -10.66 -12.38
CA LYS A 101 -11.33 -11.25 -12.50
C LYS A 101 -12.42 -10.23 -12.12
N LYS A 102 -12.18 -9.38 -11.13
CA LYS A 102 -13.13 -8.34 -10.70
C LYS A 102 -13.30 -7.22 -11.73
N SER A 103 -12.21 -6.76 -12.37
CA SER A 103 -12.32 -5.71 -13.40
C SER A 103 -13.08 -6.21 -14.64
N LYS A 104 -12.87 -7.46 -15.04
CA LYS A 104 -13.60 -8.09 -16.16
C LYS A 104 -15.10 -8.22 -15.89
N LEU A 105 -15.49 -8.44 -14.63
CA LEU A 105 -16.90 -8.54 -14.24
C LEU A 105 -17.59 -7.17 -14.14
N ALA A 106 -16.86 -6.10 -13.83
CA ALA A 106 -17.38 -4.74 -13.73
C ALA A 106 -17.52 -4.01 -15.08
N SER A 107 -17.09 -4.63 -16.18
CA SER A 107 -17.13 -4.06 -17.54
C SER A 107 -18.19 -4.72 -18.45
N LYS A 108 -19.05 -5.57 -17.88
CA LYS A 108 -20.22 -6.17 -18.53
C LYS A 108 -21.47 -5.56 -17.94
#